data_AF-A0AA38NKA2-F1
#
_entry.id   AF-A0AA38NKA2-F1
#
_cell.length_a   1.000
_cell.length_b   1.000
_cell.length_c   1.000
_cell.angle_alpha   90.00
_cell.angle_beta   90.00
_cell.angle_gamma   90.00
#
_symmetry.space_group_name_H-M   'P 1'
#
loop_
_entity.id
_entity.type
_entity.pdbx_description
1 polymer ?
#
loop_
_entity_poly.entity_id
_entity_poly.type
_entity_poly.pdbx_seq_one_letter_code
_entity_poly.pdbx_strand_id
1 'polypeptide(L)'
;MANLNDEVAIYQFPFEVFHSIFGYLVSEDRHQLEAGTSQKPIASFTISQVSQRWRDIALGLPFIWTNIRIFHFRDSQRAMVKELLVRTKGLPLSITLKYNKPLTAAQNKNCWDILLEIMSCASRWETLRISVNEDLFAQICGNFGGRRAPILQRLELIILGFGKQLA
;
A
#
# COMPACT_ATOMS: atom_id res chain seq x y z
N MET A 1 -1.15 35.29 16.79
CA MET A 1 0.21 35.54 16.27
C MET A 1 0.99 34.24 16.37
N ALA A 2 1.17 33.52 15.26
CA ALA A 2 1.99 32.30 15.23
C ALA A 2 3.47 32.70 15.32
N ASN A 3 4.22 32.03 16.19
CA ASN A 3 5.59 32.38 16.50
C ASN A 3 6.51 31.98 15.31
N LEU A 4 7.12 32.96 14.63
CA LEU A 4 8.00 32.72 13.47
C LEU A 4 9.19 31.81 13.78
N ASN A 5 9.51 31.60 15.05
CA ASN A 5 10.62 30.74 15.49
C ASN A 5 10.30 29.23 15.42
N ASP A 6 9.03 28.81 15.38
CA ASP A 6 8.68 27.38 15.36
C ASP A 6 8.78 26.77 13.95
N GLU A 7 8.53 27.54 12.89
CA GLU A 7 8.65 27.04 11.51
C GLU A 7 10.12 26.82 11.10
N VAL A 8 11.06 27.57 11.66
CA VAL A 8 12.45 27.58 11.22
C VAL A 8 13.23 26.34 11.71
N ALA A 9 12.85 25.73 12.84
CA ALA A 9 13.60 24.63 13.44
C ALA A 9 13.42 23.29 12.70
N ILE A 10 12.19 22.95 12.28
CA ILE A 10 11.89 21.65 11.67
C ILE A 10 12.57 21.51 10.30
N TYR A 11 12.65 22.58 9.52
CA TYR A 11 13.35 22.59 8.24
C TYR A 11 14.87 22.73 8.37
N GLN A 12 15.45 22.77 9.57
CA GLN A 12 16.91 22.72 9.72
C GLN A 12 17.43 21.31 10.01
N PHE A 13 16.54 20.35 10.25
CA PHE A 13 16.98 19.00 10.52
C PHE A 13 17.71 18.37 9.31
N PRO A 14 18.81 17.65 9.58
CA PRO A 14 19.48 16.82 8.58
C PRO A 14 18.55 15.78 7.96
N PHE A 15 18.92 15.29 6.77
CA PHE A 15 18.15 14.30 6.03
C PHE A 15 17.94 13.00 6.82
N GLU A 16 18.92 12.61 7.63
CA GLU A 16 18.94 11.39 8.45
C GLU A 16 17.84 11.40 9.52
N VAL A 17 17.52 12.59 10.05
CA VAL A 17 16.43 12.78 11.01
C VAL A 17 15.09 12.54 10.31
N PHE A 18 14.89 13.10 9.12
CA PHE A 18 13.69 12.84 8.31
C PHE A 18 13.57 11.38 7.91
N HIS A 19 14.67 10.73 7.52
CA HIS A 19 14.70 9.31 7.22
C HIS A 19 14.18 8.49 8.41
N SER A 20 14.65 8.79 9.62
CA SER A 20 14.24 8.09 10.85
C SER A 20 12.78 8.34 11.19
N ILE A 21 12.33 9.59 11.14
CA ILE A 21 10.93 9.97 11.42
C ILE A 21 9.99 9.29 10.41
N PHE A 22 10.29 9.38 9.11
CA PHE A 22 9.43 8.82 8.08
C PHE A 22 9.39 7.30 8.16
N GLY A 23 10.52 6.66 8.49
CA GLY A 23 10.55 5.23 8.73
C GLY A 23 9.73 4.79 9.94
N TYR A 24 9.79 5.54 11.03
CA TYR A 24 8.95 5.26 12.19
C TYR A 24 7.44 5.36 11.83
N LEU A 25 7.03 6.46 11.18
CA LEU A 25 5.63 6.68 10.81
C LEU A 25 5.08 5.59 9.87
N VAL A 26 5.87 5.15 8.91
CA VAL A 26 5.46 4.09 7.97
C VAL A 26 5.42 2.72 8.66
N SER A 27 6.36 2.45 9.57
CA SER A 27 6.35 1.21 10.36
C SER A 27 5.13 1.16 11.26
N GLU A 28 4.79 2.26 11.94
CA GLU A 28 3.61 2.35 12.79
C GLU A 28 2.31 2.18 11.97
N ASP A 29 2.21 2.83 10.81
CA ASP A 29 1.08 2.69 9.90
C ASP A 29 0.93 1.23 9.39
N ARG A 30 2.04 0.51 9.21
CA ARG A 30 2.01 -0.93 8.90
C ARG A 30 1.46 -1.73 10.10
N HIS A 31 1.91 -1.50 11.32
CA HIS A 31 1.41 -2.20 12.50
C HIS A 31 -0.08 -1.93 12.76
N GLN A 32 -0.55 -0.70 12.53
CA GLN A 32 -1.97 -0.37 12.69
C GLN A 32 -2.87 -1.09 11.67
N LEU A 33 -2.39 -1.34 10.45
CA LEU A 33 -3.11 -2.23 9.52
C LEU A 33 -3.19 -3.66 10.03
N GLU A 34 -2.11 -4.17 10.62
CA GLU A 34 -2.05 -5.55 11.12
C GLU A 34 -3.09 -5.77 12.21
N ALA A 35 -3.24 -4.79 13.11
CA ALA A 35 -4.24 -4.77 14.17
C ALA A 35 -5.70 -4.62 13.66
N GLY A 36 -5.91 -4.38 12.36
CA GLY A 36 -7.23 -4.22 11.76
C GLY A 36 -7.94 -2.90 12.12
N THR A 37 -7.22 -1.93 12.70
CA THR A 37 -7.81 -0.74 13.34
C THR A 37 -7.85 0.51 12.46
N SER A 38 -7.35 0.48 11.21
CA SER A 38 -7.08 1.73 10.49
C SER A 38 -7.98 2.00 9.28
N GLN A 39 -8.83 3.02 9.40
CA GLN A 39 -9.34 3.84 8.29
C GLN A 39 -8.41 5.05 7.98
N LYS A 40 -7.23 5.14 8.62
CA LYS A 40 -6.38 6.32 8.50
C LYS A 40 -5.75 6.42 7.09
N PRO A 41 -5.45 7.65 6.64
CA PRO A 41 -4.64 7.87 5.45
C PRO A 41 -3.29 7.16 5.56
N ILE A 42 -2.80 6.65 4.43
CA ILE A 42 -1.52 5.97 4.32
C ILE A 42 -0.39 6.96 4.65
N ALA A 43 0.50 6.61 5.57
CA ALA A 43 1.50 7.52 6.11
C ALA A 43 2.40 8.12 5.02
N SER A 44 2.86 7.31 4.05
CA SER A 44 3.70 7.78 2.95
C SER A 44 3.05 8.89 2.12
N PHE A 45 1.75 8.78 1.87
CA PHE A 45 0.99 9.83 1.20
C PHE A 45 0.86 11.06 2.09
N THR A 46 0.46 10.90 3.36
CA THR A 46 0.33 12.02 4.30
C THR A 46 1.62 12.83 4.42
N ILE A 47 2.76 12.14 4.61
CA ILE A 47 4.08 12.75 4.71
C ILE A 47 4.43 13.56 3.45
N SER A 48 4.13 13.01 2.26
CA SER A 48 4.40 13.69 0.98
C SER A 48 3.53 14.93 0.70
N GLN A 49 2.52 15.19 1.53
CA GLN A 49 1.61 16.32 1.40
C GLN A 49 1.85 17.43 2.44
N VAL A 50 2.81 17.25 3.36
CA VAL A 50 3.08 18.25 4.41
C VAL A 50 3.71 19.53 3.85
N SER A 51 4.79 19.39 3.08
CA SER A 51 5.51 20.51 2.45
C SER A 51 6.24 20.05 1.20
N GLN A 52 6.72 20.99 0.36
CA GLN A 52 7.56 20.66 -0.80
C GLN A 52 8.82 19.89 -0.39
N ARG A 53 9.53 20.35 0.65
CA ARG A 53 10.72 19.66 1.17
C ARG A 53 10.42 18.23 1.64
N TRP A 54 9.33 18.03 2.38
CA TRP A 54 8.95 16.69 2.85
C TRP A 54 8.63 15.77 1.68
N ARG A 55 7.98 16.30 0.65
CA ARG A 55 7.71 15.56 -0.59
C ARG A 55 9.00 15.16 -1.28
N ASP A 56 9.95 16.07 -1.45
CA ASP A 56 11.22 15.78 -2.12
C ASP A 56 12.01 14.70 -1.36
N ILE A 57 12.06 14.80 -0.03
CA ILE A 57 12.68 13.78 0.82
C ILE A 57 11.92 12.45 0.69
N ALA A 58 10.60 12.45 0.80
CA ALA A 58 9.77 11.25 0.71
C ALA A 58 9.94 10.54 -0.64
N LEU A 59 9.97 11.27 -1.75
CA LEU A 59 10.24 10.73 -3.09
C LEU A 59 11.66 10.15 -3.21
N GLY A 60 12.62 10.72 -2.47
CA GLY A 60 13.99 10.22 -2.37
C GLY A 60 14.17 8.95 -1.53
N LEU A 61 13.15 8.51 -0.79
CA LEU A 61 13.21 7.36 0.13
C LEU A 61 12.35 6.20 -0.38
N PRO A 62 12.90 5.22 -1.14
CA PRO A 62 12.12 4.13 -1.71
C PRO A 62 11.34 3.28 -0.69
N PHE A 63 11.90 3.11 0.51
CA PHE A 63 11.39 2.19 1.51
C PHE A 63 10.03 2.62 2.09
N ILE A 64 9.67 3.90 2.05
CA ILE A 64 8.37 4.38 2.56
C ILE A 64 7.20 3.99 1.63
N TRP A 65 7.51 3.61 0.38
CA TRP A 65 6.52 3.29 -0.65
C TRP A 65 6.27 1.78 -0.79
N THR A 66 6.93 0.94 0.02
CA THR A 66 6.87 -0.53 -0.06
C THR A 66 5.57 -1.13 0.44
N ASN A 67 4.79 -0.37 1.21
CA ASN A 67 3.47 -0.77 1.70
C ASN A 67 2.38 -0.32 0.73
N ILE A 68 1.96 -1.23 -0.16
CA ILE A 68 0.97 -0.97 -1.20
C ILE A 68 -0.40 -1.47 -0.73
N ARG A 69 -1.38 -0.57 -0.68
CA ARG A 69 -2.74 -0.87 -0.23
C ARG A 69 -3.75 -0.65 -1.35
N ILE A 70 -4.60 -1.64 -1.58
CA ILE A 70 -5.60 -1.65 -2.65
C ILE A 70 -6.97 -1.90 -2.05
N PHE A 71 -7.83 -0.89 -2.14
CA PHE A 71 -9.17 -0.89 -1.57
C PHE A 71 -10.27 -0.76 -2.64
N HIS A 72 -9.91 -0.48 -3.88
CA HIS A 72 -10.84 -0.35 -5.00
C HIS A 72 -10.12 -0.51 -6.35
N PHE A 73 -10.86 -0.91 -7.39
CA PHE A 73 -10.31 -1.14 -8.73
C PHE A 73 -10.72 -0.04 -9.73
N ARG A 74 -10.37 1.19 -9.41
CA ARG A 74 -10.55 2.38 -10.28
C ARG A 74 -9.27 2.65 -11.08
N ASP A 75 -9.37 3.38 -12.20
CA ASP A 75 -8.21 3.75 -13.01
C ASP A 75 -7.14 4.51 -12.22
N SER A 76 -7.56 5.36 -11.27
CA SER A 76 -6.67 6.08 -10.36
C SER A 76 -5.83 5.12 -9.51
N GLN A 77 -6.42 4.03 -9.01
CA GLN A 77 -5.68 3.01 -8.26
C GLN A 77 -4.70 2.27 -9.16
N ARG A 78 -5.09 1.94 -10.40
CA ARG A 78 -4.20 1.27 -11.35
C ARG A 78 -2.97 2.12 -11.62
N ALA A 79 -3.16 3.40 -11.93
CA ALA A 79 -2.07 4.34 -12.16
C ALA A 79 -1.18 4.49 -10.92
N MET A 80 -1.80 4.61 -9.74
CA MET A 80 -1.09 4.72 -8.47
C MET A 80 -0.21 3.49 -8.19
N VAL A 81 -0.73 2.28 -8.37
CA VAL A 81 0.03 1.04 -8.12
C VAL A 81 1.28 0.98 -9.01
N LYS A 82 1.15 1.29 -10.31
CA LYS A 82 2.30 1.31 -11.22
C LYS A 82 3.37 2.30 -10.77
N GLU A 83 2.96 3.52 -10.40
CA GLU A 83 3.87 4.55 -9.92
C GLU A 83 4.57 4.15 -8.61
N LEU A 84 3.84 3.55 -7.67
CA LEU A 84 4.41 3.06 -6.41
C LEU A 84 5.43 1.95 -6.67
N LEU A 85 5.15 1.01 -7.57
CA LEU A 85 6.09 -0.06 -7.92
C LEU A 85 7.41 0.49 -8.46
N VAL A 86 7.39 1.56 -9.27
CA VAL A 86 8.60 2.26 -9.73
C VAL A 86 9.35 2.87 -8.55
N ARG A 87 8.65 3.57 -7.65
CA ARG A 87 9.27 4.25 -6.49
C ARG A 87 9.95 3.32 -5.51
N THR A 88 9.50 2.08 -5.39
CA THR A 88 10.07 1.10 -4.45
C THR A 88 11.47 0.61 -4.82
N LYS A 89 11.97 0.90 -6.03
CA LYS A 89 13.34 0.58 -6.50
C LYS A 89 13.81 -0.86 -6.17
N GLY A 90 12.94 -1.85 -6.35
CA GLY A 90 13.31 -3.25 -6.15
C GLY A 90 13.23 -3.75 -4.70
N LEU A 91 12.93 -2.90 -3.72
CA LEU A 91 12.81 -3.29 -2.32
C LEU A 91 11.71 -4.33 -2.08
N PRO A 92 11.79 -5.11 -0.97
CA PRO A 92 10.71 -6.01 -0.56
C PRO A 92 9.38 -5.26 -0.40
N LEU A 93 8.28 -5.91 -0.76
CA LEU A 93 6.95 -5.33 -0.82
C LEU A 93 6.02 -5.95 0.21
N SER A 94 5.25 -5.09 0.88
CA SER A 94 4.11 -5.46 1.72
C SER A 94 2.84 -5.05 1.00
N ILE A 95 2.04 -6.01 0.55
CA ILE A 95 0.85 -5.76 -0.28
C ILE A 95 -0.40 -6.15 0.50
N THR A 96 -1.34 -5.22 0.60
CA THR A 96 -2.67 -5.44 1.19
C THR A 96 -3.75 -5.17 0.16
N LEU A 97 -4.53 -6.20 -0.16
CA LEU A 97 -5.72 -6.12 -1.01
C LEU A 97 -6.97 -6.35 -0.16
N LYS A 98 -7.87 -5.39 -0.07
CA LYS A 98 -9.15 -5.54 0.66
C LYS A 98 -10.32 -5.07 -0.19
N TYR A 99 -11.21 -5.97 -0.58
CA TYR A 99 -12.34 -5.64 -1.45
C TYR A 99 -13.51 -6.64 -1.34
N ASN A 100 -14.68 -6.19 -0.89
CA ASN A 100 -15.82 -7.07 -0.60
C ASN A 100 -17.05 -6.85 -1.50
N LYS A 101 -16.92 -6.07 -2.58
CA LYS A 101 -18.04 -5.75 -3.47
C LYS A 101 -17.96 -6.58 -4.76
N PRO A 102 -19.08 -6.86 -5.43
CA PRO A 102 -19.02 -7.40 -6.78
C PRO A 102 -18.35 -6.39 -7.73
N LEU A 103 -17.54 -6.90 -8.67
CA LEU A 103 -16.85 -6.08 -9.67
C LEU A 103 -17.82 -5.73 -10.82
N THR A 104 -17.83 -4.46 -11.23
CA THR A 104 -18.36 -4.10 -12.55
C THR A 104 -17.38 -4.53 -13.66
N ALA A 105 -17.82 -4.58 -14.91
CA ALA A 105 -16.94 -4.94 -16.04
C ALA A 105 -15.67 -4.06 -16.13
N ALA A 106 -15.82 -2.74 -15.92
CA ALA A 106 -14.69 -1.81 -15.89
C ALA A 106 -13.74 -2.07 -14.71
N GLN A 107 -14.30 -2.36 -13.53
CA GLN A 107 -13.51 -2.72 -12.34
C GLN A 107 -12.81 -4.05 -12.52
N ASN A 108 -13.41 -5.01 -13.22
CA ASN A 108 -12.81 -6.30 -13.50
C ASN A 108 -11.53 -6.14 -14.32
N LYS A 109 -11.58 -5.34 -15.41
CA LYS A 109 -10.37 -5.01 -16.19
C LYS A 109 -9.28 -4.38 -15.31
N ASN A 110 -9.63 -3.35 -14.54
CA ASN A 110 -8.68 -2.68 -13.65
C ASN A 110 -8.12 -3.61 -12.55
N CYS A 111 -8.95 -4.51 -12.04
CA CYS A 111 -8.56 -5.54 -11.09
C CYS A 111 -7.47 -6.43 -11.67
N TRP A 112 -7.69 -6.96 -12.87
CA TRP A 112 -6.72 -7.79 -13.56
C TRP A 112 -5.43 -7.05 -13.89
N ASP A 113 -5.52 -5.80 -14.38
CA ASP A 113 -4.34 -4.98 -14.63
C ASP A 113 -3.51 -4.80 -13.34
N ILE A 114 -4.16 -4.46 -12.22
CA ILE A 114 -3.49 -4.28 -10.92
C ILE A 114 -2.87 -5.60 -10.42
N LEU A 115 -3.61 -6.70 -10.51
CA LEU A 115 -3.13 -8.01 -10.08
C LEU A 115 -1.93 -8.45 -10.92
N LEU A 116 -1.94 -8.27 -12.24
CA LEU A 116 -0.82 -8.61 -13.10
C LEU A 116 0.45 -7.84 -12.73
N GLU A 117 0.35 -6.54 -12.48
CA GLU A 117 1.46 -5.69 -12.04
C GLU A 117 2.03 -6.19 -10.70
N ILE A 118 1.17 -6.45 -9.72
CA ILE A 118 1.58 -6.96 -8.40
C ILE A 118 2.21 -8.35 -8.50
N MET A 119 1.61 -9.23 -9.29
CA MET A 119 2.14 -10.58 -9.48
C MET A 119 3.48 -10.56 -10.22
N SER A 120 3.73 -9.58 -11.09
CA SER A 120 5.01 -9.44 -11.79
C SER A 120 6.20 -9.23 -10.83
N CYS A 121 5.94 -8.68 -9.64
CA CYS A 121 6.92 -8.49 -8.59
C CYS A 121 6.84 -9.53 -7.46
N ALA A 122 6.29 -10.72 -7.73
CA ALA A 122 6.14 -11.80 -6.74
C ALA A 122 7.44 -12.21 -6.04
N SER A 123 8.58 -12.13 -6.74
CA SER A 123 9.89 -12.42 -6.16
C SER A 123 10.29 -11.49 -5.01
N ARG A 124 9.64 -10.32 -4.92
CA ARG A 124 9.89 -9.26 -3.94
C ARG A 124 8.85 -9.22 -2.84
N TRP A 125 7.84 -10.09 -2.83
CA TRP A 125 6.82 -10.06 -1.80
C TRP A 125 7.39 -10.51 -0.46
N GLU A 126 7.38 -9.62 0.52
CA GLU A 126 7.68 -9.92 1.93
C GLU A 126 6.40 -10.27 2.68
N THR A 127 5.34 -9.51 2.45
CA THR A 127 4.01 -9.73 3.05
C THR A 127 2.93 -9.61 1.99
N LEU A 128 2.01 -10.57 1.95
CA LEU A 128 0.83 -10.53 1.11
C LEU A 128 -0.42 -10.81 1.95
N ARG A 129 -1.31 -9.82 2.05
CA ARG A 129 -2.61 -9.95 2.70
C ARG A 129 -3.72 -9.69 1.69
N ILE A 130 -4.59 -10.68 1.49
CA ILE A 130 -5.73 -10.60 0.59
C ILE A 130 -7.00 -10.87 1.41
N SER A 131 -7.91 -9.90 1.39
CA SER A 131 -9.21 -9.97 2.06
C SER A 131 -10.30 -9.59 1.06
N VAL A 132 -10.85 -10.58 0.36
CA VAL A 132 -11.77 -10.34 -0.76
C VAL A 132 -13.03 -11.18 -0.68
N ASN A 133 -14.07 -10.86 -1.46
CA ASN A 133 -15.23 -11.74 -1.58
C ASN A 133 -14.87 -13.09 -2.25
N GLU A 134 -15.77 -14.06 -2.15
CA GLU A 134 -15.56 -15.42 -2.63
C GLU A 134 -15.28 -15.48 -4.15
N ASP A 135 -16.03 -14.72 -4.95
CA ASP A 135 -15.86 -14.69 -6.41
C ASP A 135 -14.46 -14.23 -6.83
N LEU A 136 -13.95 -13.15 -6.21
CA LEU A 136 -12.62 -12.63 -6.48
C LEU A 136 -11.54 -13.53 -5.90
N PHE A 137 -11.80 -14.17 -4.76
CA PHE A 137 -10.88 -15.13 -4.15
C PHE A 137 -10.60 -16.30 -5.09
N ALA A 138 -11.65 -16.92 -5.64
CA ALA A 138 -11.53 -18.03 -6.59
C ALA A 138 -10.73 -17.63 -7.84
N GLN A 139 -11.00 -16.44 -8.37
CA GLN A 139 -10.27 -15.87 -9.51
C GLN A 139 -8.79 -15.65 -9.21
N ILE A 140 -8.45 -15.08 -8.06
CA ILE A 140 -7.07 -14.84 -7.62
C ILE A 140 -6.35 -16.18 -7.48
N CYS A 141 -6.88 -17.13 -6.72
CA CYS A 141 -6.23 -18.42 -6.47
C CYS A 141 -5.92 -19.20 -7.75
N GLY A 142 -6.83 -19.18 -8.74
CA GLY A 142 -6.59 -19.83 -10.04
C GLY A 142 -5.40 -19.26 -10.83
N ASN A 143 -5.00 -18.01 -10.57
CA ASN A 143 -3.97 -17.30 -11.33
C ASN A 143 -2.61 -17.19 -10.61
N PHE A 144 -2.54 -17.57 -9.34
CA PHE A 144 -1.29 -17.56 -8.57
C PHE A 144 -0.34 -18.72 -8.92
N GLY A 145 -0.82 -19.70 -9.68
CA GLY A 145 -0.06 -20.89 -10.05
C GLY A 145 1.30 -20.58 -10.69
N GLY A 146 2.36 -21.23 -10.20
CA GLY A 146 3.70 -21.21 -10.81
C GLY A 146 4.61 -20.05 -10.43
N ARG A 147 4.16 -19.08 -9.62
CA ARG A 147 5.00 -17.95 -9.18
C ARG A 147 5.83 -18.31 -7.95
N ARG A 148 7.07 -17.82 -7.93
CA ARG A 148 7.98 -17.97 -6.77
C ARG A 148 7.95 -16.68 -5.95
N ALA A 149 7.69 -16.82 -4.66
CA ALA A 149 7.78 -15.76 -3.67
C ALA A 149 8.82 -16.16 -2.59
N PRO A 150 10.13 -16.10 -2.92
CA PRO A 150 11.18 -16.71 -2.11
C PRO A 150 11.45 -15.98 -0.80
N ILE A 151 11.09 -14.69 -0.70
CA ILE A 151 11.27 -13.87 0.50
C ILE A 151 9.96 -13.63 1.25
N LEU A 152 8.89 -14.36 0.90
CA LEU A 152 7.59 -14.21 1.53
C LEU A 152 7.64 -14.71 2.97
N GLN A 153 7.43 -13.80 3.90
CA GLN A 153 7.43 -14.07 5.34
C GLN A 153 6.00 -14.26 5.86
N ARG A 154 5.02 -13.57 5.24
CA ARG A 154 3.64 -13.60 5.69
C ARG A 154 2.66 -13.67 4.52
N LEU A 155 1.79 -14.67 4.56
CA LEU A 155 0.67 -14.84 3.63
C LEU A 155 -0.63 -14.91 4.43
N GLU A 156 -1.58 -14.03 4.11
CA GLU A 156 -2.90 -14.04 4.70
C GLU A 156 -3.96 -13.98 3.62
N LEU A 157 -4.87 -14.95 3.66
CA LEU A 157 -5.95 -15.14 2.71
C LEU A 157 -7.26 -15.20 3.49
N ILE A 158 -8.11 -14.20 3.32
CA ILE A 158 -9.36 -14.05 4.06
C ILE A 158 -10.50 -13.90 3.04
N ILE A 159 -11.47 -14.80 3.10
CA ILE A 159 -12.71 -14.68 2.33
C ILE A 159 -13.68 -13.85 3.16
N LEU A 160 -14.08 -12.70 2.63
CA LEU A 160 -15.08 -11.84 3.22
C LEU A 160 -16.46 -12.39 2.83
N GLY A 161 -17.14 -13.00 3.80
CA GLY A 161 -18.53 -13.42 3.62
C GLY A 161 -19.43 -12.22 3.28
N PHE A 162 -20.49 -12.45 2.52
CA PHE A 162 -21.53 -11.45 2.33
C PHE A 162 -22.12 -11.12 3.71
N GLY A 163 -21.75 -9.97 4.26
CA GLY A 163 -22.49 -9.41 5.38
C GLY A 163 -23.93 -9.23 4.91
N LYS A 164 -24.86 -10.00 5.49
CA LYS A 164 -26.29 -9.74 5.32
C LYS A 164 -26.50 -8.27 5.65
N GLN A 165 -26.81 -7.45 4.65
CA GLN A 165 -27.43 -6.16 4.91
C GLN A 165 -28.76 -6.50 5.59
N LEU A 166 -28.83 -6.28 6.90
CA LEU A 166 -30.11 -6.15 7.58
C LEU A 166 -30.81 -4.97 6.90
N ALA A 167 -31.90 -5.31 6.21
CA ALA A 167 -32.84 -4.37 5.62
C ALA A 167 -33.52 -3.52 6.71
#